data_AF-A0A952Z3E2-F1
#
_entry.id   AF-A0A952Z3E2-F1
#
_cell.length_a   1.000
_cell.length_b   1.000
_cell.length_c   1.000
_cell.angle_alpha   90.00
_cell.angle_beta   90.00
_cell.angle_gamma   90.00
#
_symmetry.space_group_name_H-M   'P 1'
#
loop_
_entity.id
_entity.type
_entity.pdbx_description
1 polymer ?
#
loop_
_entity_poly.entity_id
_entity_poly.type
_entity_poly.pdbx_seq_one_letter_code
_entity_poly.pdbx_strand_id
1 'polypeptide(L)'
;MQIMSQSLPKITAKNVRSTTSIPNLYYLISPESDSSSPQLPLIQEHWMPENLNSNPDHIAEPHCLLQYDGFNIHLVNSPKQRIKTSTLIKRMYASRGYDIESASVFSYNPNQFTFLASVGEIAAGTLTLGIDSDEGLLADELYHQEINNFRKEGRKVCELSKLVIDPQYSSKCRSKEMIALLFQIAYIYAHSICKATDFFCEVNPRHAEPQKRMFGFRKIGEVRTCPRVNAPAVLLHLDLGFVKKQIDSLAGSHNKNTKDQSLYPYCISHWPDQRIENPGQHPPNQHLISAFQARN
;
A
#
# COMPACT_ATOMS: atom_id res chain seq x y z
N MET A 1 -30.91 16.40 -61.44
CA MET A 1 -31.67 15.27 -60.86
C MET A 1 -30.72 14.57 -59.89
N GLN A 2 -30.55 14.93 -58.61
CA GLN A 2 -31.45 15.28 -57.51
C GLN A 2 -32.54 14.24 -57.26
N ILE A 3 -32.43 13.58 -56.10
CA ILE A 3 -33.43 13.04 -55.14
C ILE A 3 -32.69 11.98 -54.30
N MET A 4 -32.78 11.85 -52.97
CA MET A 4 -33.25 12.67 -51.86
C MET A 4 -32.61 12.05 -50.60
N SER A 5 -32.20 12.92 -49.69
CA SER A 5 -31.86 12.61 -48.30
C SER A 5 -33.12 12.18 -47.52
N GLN A 6 -33.02 11.12 -46.72
CA GLN A 6 -33.98 10.84 -45.65
C GLN A 6 -33.26 10.80 -44.31
N SER A 7 -33.58 11.78 -43.48
CA SER A 7 -33.22 11.92 -42.08
C SER A 7 -34.16 11.09 -41.21
N LEU A 8 -33.61 10.32 -40.25
CA LEU A 8 -34.36 9.68 -39.18
C LEU A 8 -34.25 10.48 -37.87
N PRO A 9 -35.23 10.36 -36.96
CA PRO A 9 -35.70 11.46 -36.11
C PRO A 9 -34.90 11.69 -34.82
N LYS A 10 -34.84 12.97 -34.44
CA LYS A 10 -34.44 13.45 -33.10
C LYS A 10 -35.43 12.94 -32.04
N ILE A 11 -34.97 12.08 -31.16
CA ILE A 11 -35.68 11.79 -29.90
C ILE A 11 -35.26 12.84 -28.88
N THR A 12 -36.20 13.71 -28.55
CA THR A 12 -36.10 14.70 -27.48
C THR A 12 -36.85 14.13 -26.28
N ALA A 13 -36.15 13.84 -25.19
CA ALA A 13 -36.77 13.61 -23.88
C ALA A 13 -36.25 14.68 -22.91
N LYS A 14 -37.18 15.55 -22.51
CA LYS A 14 -37.04 16.58 -21.50
C LYS A 14 -36.94 15.97 -20.09
N ASN A 15 -36.22 16.68 -19.22
CA ASN A 15 -36.39 16.75 -17.76
C ASN A 15 -36.17 15.47 -16.93
N VAL A 16 -34.94 15.33 -16.43
CA VAL A 16 -34.72 14.88 -15.04
C VAL A 16 -33.74 15.87 -14.39
N ARG A 17 -34.25 16.70 -13.47
CA ARG A 17 -33.40 17.35 -12.45
C ARG A 17 -33.06 16.27 -11.43
N SER A 18 -31.81 15.81 -11.42
CA SER A 18 -31.25 15.07 -10.30
C SER A 18 -30.25 15.96 -9.59
N THR A 19 -30.77 16.78 -8.68
CA THR A 19 -30.00 17.41 -7.61
C THR A 19 -29.59 16.32 -6.64
N THR A 20 -28.34 15.85 -6.74
CA THR A 20 -27.70 15.15 -5.63
C THR A 20 -26.24 15.56 -5.59
N SER A 21 -25.99 16.59 -4.77
CA SER A 21 -24.68 16.91 -4.22
C SER A 21 -24.11 15.63 -3.60
N ILE A 22 -23.09 15.04 -4.22
CA ILE A 22 -22.35 13.92 -3.63
C ILE A 22 -21.37 14.52 -2.62
N PRO A 23 -21.48 14.21 -1.32
CA PRO A 23 -20.62 14.80 -0.32
C PRO A 23 -19.18 14.33 -0.49
N ASN A 24 -18.29 15.31 -0.51
CA ASN A 24 -16.84 15.19 -0.55
C ASN A 24 -16.39 14.55 0.78
N LEU A 25 -16.03 13.25 0.79
CA LEU A 25 -15.53 12.57 1.98
C LEU A 25 -14.08 12.98 2.30
N TYR A 26 -13.95 14.15 2.91
CA TYR A 26 -12.85 14.53 3.78
C TYR A 26 -13.33 14.49 5.23
N TYR A 27 -12.82 13.59 6.06
CA TYR A 27 -12.94 13.62 7.53
C TYR A 27 -11.60 13.07 8.10
N LEU A 28 -10.89 13.60 9.09
CA LEU A 28 -11.03 14.73 10.03
C LEU A 28 -9.65 15.07 10.62
N ILE A 29 -9.31 16.37 10.71
CA ILE A 29 -8.38 16.92 11.70
C ILE A 29 -8.94 18.28 12.15
N SER A 30 -9.60 18.33 13.31
CA SER A 30 -9.34 19.25 14.44
C SER A 30 -10.52 19.27 15.44
N PRO A 31 -10.28 19.67 16.71
CA PRO A 31 -11.05 19.27 17.88
C PRO A 31 -12.09 20.33 18.27
N GLU A 32 -13.17 19.89 18.90
CA GLU A 32 -13.74 20.62 20.04
C GLU A 32 -14.67 19.70 20.84
N SER A 33 -14.56 19.88 22.15
CA SER A 33 -15.34 19.31 23.23
C SER A 33 -16.79 19.76 23.18
N ASP A 34 -17.74 18.85 23.37
CA ASP A 34 -18.71 19.06 24.44
C ASP A 34 -19.44 17.79 24.86
N SER A 35 -19.74 17.75 26.14
CA SER A 35 -20.35 16.69 26.92
C SER A 35 -21.85 16.57 26.71
N SER A 36 -22.34 15.37 26.38
CA SER A 36 -23.64 14.83 26.84
C SER A 36 -23.88 13.45 26.25
N SER A 37 -23.80 12.42 27.09
CA SER A 37 -24.17 11.03 26.77
C SER A 37 -25.68 10.83 26.74
N PRO A 38 -26.17 9.89 25.92
CA PRO A 38 -27.25 8.99 26.36
C PRO A 38 -26.80 7.53 26.40
N GLN A 39 -27.20 6.82 27.47
CA GLN A 39 -26.92 5.41 27.74
C GLN A 39 -27.56 4.46 26.71
N LEU A 40 -26.83 3.41 26.33
CA LEU A 40 -27.34 2.19 25.68
C LEU A 40 -27.14 0.99 26.64
N PRO A 41 -28.03 -0.03 26.59
CA PRO A 41 -28.23 -0.98 27.69
C PRO A 41 -27.11 -2.02 27.84
N LEU A 42 -26.90 -2.44 29.10
CA LEU A 42 -26.06 -3.57 29.49
C LEU A 42 -26.46 -4.86 28.76
N ILE A 43 -25.51 -5.50 28.10
CA ILE A 43 -25.60 -6.91 27.70
C ILE A 43 -24.73 -7.72 28.65
N GLN A 44 -25.37 -8.71 29.27
CA GLN A 44 -24.85 -9.62 30.29
C GLN A 44 -23.59 -10.36 29.83
N GLU A 45 -22.62 -10.45 30.74
CA GLU A 45 -21.54 -11.42 30.69
C GLU A 45 -22.13 -12.84 30.66
N HIS A 46 -21.96 -13.56 29.55
CA HIS A 46 -22.14 -15.00 29.52
C HIS A 46 -20.79 -15.66 29.21
N TRP A 47 -20.43 -16.52 30.14
CA TRP A 47 -19.17 -17.23 30.30
C TRP A 47 -18.71 -17.99 29.05
N MET A 48 -17.39 -18.03 28.85
CA MET A 48 -16.71 -18.87 27.86
C MET A 48 -16.86 -20.35 28.20
N PRO A 49 -16.97 -21.26 27.21
CA PRO A 49 -16.51 -22.62 27.40
C PRO A 49 -15.02 -22.72 27.09
N GLU A 50 -14.27 -23.24 28.05
CA GLU A 50 -12.92 -23.77 27.83
C GLU A 50 -12.96 -24.92 26.81
N ASN A 51 -12.03 -24.82 25.86
CA ASN A 51 -11.28 -25.92 25.25
C ASN A 51 -12.07 -27.03 24.52
N LEU A 52 -12.15 -26.96 23.19
CA LEU A 52 -12.20 -28.15 22.34
C LEU A 52 -11.53 -27.92 20.98
N ASN A 53 -10.46 -28.68 20.79
CA ASN A 53 -9.82 -29.10 19.54
C ASN A 53 -9.05 -28.06 18.73
N SER A 54 -7.74 -28.03 19.01
CA SER A 54 -6.69 -27.95 18.00
C SER A 54 -7.06 -28.74 16.73
N ASN A 55 -7.48 -28.03 15.69
CA ASN A 55 -7.58 -28.58 14.34
C ASN A 55 -6.16 -28.64 13.75
N PRO A 56 -5.63 -29.81 13.32
CA PRO A 56 -4.27 -29.92 12.80
C PRO A 56 -4.09 -29.33 11.38
N ASP A 57 -5.15 -28.83 10.74
CA ASP A 57 -5.13 -28.44 9.33
C ASP A 57 -4.90 -26.94 9.06
N HIS A 58 -4.51 -26.14 10.06
CA HIS A 58 -3.90 -24.84 9.78
C HIS A 58 -2.47 -25.06 9.27
N ILE A 59 -2.37 -25.52 8.02
CA ILE A 59 -1.17 -25.36 7.21
C ILE A 59 -0.91 -23.85 7.20
N ALA A 60 0.09 -23.40 7.96
CA ALA A 60 0.54 -22.01 7.91
C ALA A 60 0.67 -21.63 6.43
N GLU A 61 -0.12 -20.65 5.95
CA GLU A 61 -0.06 -20.27 4.55
C GLU A 61 1.42 -19.94 4.25
N PRO A 62 2.06 -20.64 3.29
CA PRO A 62 3.49 -20.48 3.08
C PRO A 62 3.77 -19.00 2.75
N HIS A 63 4.74 -18.43 3.46
CA HIS A 63 5.22 -17.03 3.36
C HIS A 63 4.36 -15.94 4.05
N CYS A 64 3.71 -16.25 5.18
CA CYS A 64 3.30 -15.24 6.15
C CYS A 64 4.55 -14.52 6.70
N LEU A 65 4.65 -13.21 6.49
CA LEU A 65 5.78 -12.38 6.92
C LEU A 65 5.56 -11.76 8.31
N LEU A 66 4.29 -11.55 8.69
CA LEU A 66 3.91 -10.95 9.95
C LEU A 66 2.48 -11.35 10.33
N GLN A 67 2.30 -11.78 11.57
CA GLN A 67 1.00 -11.85 12.23
C GLN A 67 0.93 -10.74 13.28
N TYR A 68 -0.03 -9.83 13.14
CA TYR A 68 -0.12 -8.63 13.98
C TYR A 68 -1.57 -8.30 14.32
N ASP A 69 -1.88 -8.29 15.63
CA ASP A 69 -3.19 -7.97 16.25
C ASP A 69 -4.37 -7.69 15.29
N GLY A 70 -4.95 -8.76 14.75
CA GLY A 70 -6.15 -8.72 13.91
C GLY A 70 -5.92 -8.72 12.40
N PHE A 71 -4.68 -8.72 11.91
CA PHE A 71 -4.36 -8.95 10.50
C PHE A 71 -3.02 -9.67 10.30
N ASN A 72 -2.81 -10.19 9.11
CA ASN A 72 -1.58 -10.86 8.69
C ASN A 72 -1.04 -10.20 7.43
N ILE A 73 0.28 -10.08 7.29
CA ILE A 73 0.93 -9.65 6.06
C ILE A 73 1.65 -10.85 5.43
N HIS A 74 1.36 -11.10 4.16
CA HIS A 74 1.96 -12.17 3.37
C HIS A 74 2.73 -11.60 2.20
N LEU A 75 3.80 -12.29 1.78
CA LEU A 75 4.36 -12.11 0.45
C LEU A 75 3.46 -12.82 -0.56
N VAL A 76 3.00 -12.12 -1.59
CA VAL A 76 2.15 -12.70 -2.64
C VAL A 76 2.96 -13.62 -3.54
N ASN A 77 2.72 -14.93 -3.41
CA ASN A 77 3.40 -15.96 -4.20
C ASN A 77 2.43 -16.92 -4.92
N SER A 78 1.22 -17.12 -4.39
CA SER A 78 0.29 -18.12 -4.90
C SER A 78 -0.73 -17.52 -5.88
N PRO A 79 -1.28 -18.32 -6.80
CA PRO A 79 -2.36 -17.86 -7.67
C PRO A 79 -3.56 -17.30 -6.90
N LYS A 80 -3.97 -17.94 -5.79
CA LYS A 80 -5.05 -17.47 -4.90
C LYS A 80 -4.76 -16.07 -4.37
N GLN A 81 -3.54 -15.83 -3.88
CA GLN A 81 -3.13 -14.51 -3.37
C GLN A 81 -3.09 -13.47 -4.50
N ARG A 82 -2.53 -13.79 -5.69
CA ARG A 82 -2.51 -12.87 -6.84
C ARG A 82 -3.92 -12.45 -7.27
N ILE A 83 -4.89 -13.36 -7.25
CA ILE A 83 -6.31 -13.06 -7.53
C ILE A 83 -6.88 -12.13 -6.46
N LYS A 84 -6.69 -12.43 -5.17
CA LYS A 84 -7.17 -11.59 -4.05
C LYS A 84 -6.59 -10.18 -4.14
N THR A 85 -5.26 -10.06 -4.29
CA THR A 85 -4.53 -8.79 -4.42
C THR A 85 -4.99 -8.01 -5.64
N SER A 86 -5.05 -8.63 -6.83
CA SER A 86 -5.48 -7.94 -8.06
C SER A 86 -6.92 -7.46 -7.96
N THR A 87 -7.81 -8.26 -7.38
CA THR A 87 -9.21 -7.89 -7.15
C THR A 87 -9.32 -6.67 -6.23
N LEU A 88 -8.57 -6.66 -5.12
CA LEU A 88 -8.55 -5.53 -4.20
C LEU A 88 -8.05 -4.25 -4.88
N ILE A 89 -6.91 -4.30 -5.57
CA ILE A 89 -6.34 -3.12 -6.25
C ILE A 89 -7.30 -2.59 -7.30
N LYS A 90 -7.83 -3.45 -8.19
CA LYS A 90 -8.78 -3.06 -9.24
C LYS A 90 -10.02 -2.40 -8.65
N ARG A 91 -10.61 -2.98 -7.60
CA ARG A 91 -11.78 -2.40 -6.91
C ARG A 91 -11.47 -1.01 -6.33
N MET A 92 -10.31 -0.85 -5.68
CA MET A 92 -9.91 0.44 -5.10
C MET A 92 -9.61 1.49 -6.17
N TYR A 93 -8.95 1.12 -7.26
CA TYR A 93 -8.65 2.02 -8.38
C TYR A 93 -9.93 2.44 -9.11
N ALA A 94 -10.83 1.49 -9.41
CA ALA A 94 -12.12 1.77 -10.02
C ALA A 94 -12.98 2.72 -9.16
N SER A 95 -12.96 2.57 -7.82
CA SER A 95 -13.67 3.48 -6.91
C SER A 95 -13.21 4.95 -7.01
N ARG A 96 -12.03 5.18 -7.61
CA ARG A 96 -11.44 6.50 -7.84
C ARG A 96 -11.51 6.94 -9.31
N GLY A 97 -12.12 6.15 -10.19
CA GLY A 97 -12.25 6.43 -11.62
C GLY A 97 -10.97 6.21 -12.42
N TYR A 98 -10.02 5.42 -11.89
CA TYR A 98 -8.79 5.08 -12.61
C TYR A 98 -8.99 3.92 -13.56
N ASP A 99 -8.20 3.89 -14.63
CA ASP A 99 -8.05 2.68 -15.45
C ASP A 99 -7.43 1.54 -14.62
N ILE A 100 -7.88 0.31 -14.89
CA ILE A 100 -7.57 -0.90 -14.13
C ILE A 100 -6.88 -1.99 -14.95
N GLU A 101 -6.68 -1.78 -16.26
CA GLU A 101 -6.04 -2.78 -17.13
C GLU A 101 -4.63 -3.13 -16.65
N SER A 102 -3.85 -2.09 -16.32
CA SER A 102 -2.48 -2.18 -15.81
C SER A 102 -2.37 -2.57 -14.32
N ALA A 103 -3.49 -2.66 -13.59
CA ALA A 103 -3.50 -2.82 -12.14
C ALA A 103 -3.26 -4.27 -11.65
N SER A 104 -3.14 -5.23 -12.57
CA SER A 104 -3.02 -6.65 -12.21
C SER A 104 -1.64 -7.04 -11.63
N VAL A 105 -1.61 -8.14 -10.88
CA VAL A 105 -0.39 -8.73 -10.28
C VAL A 105 -0.26 -10.20 -10.71
N PHE A 106 -0.70 -10.53 -11.93
CA PHE A 106 -0.70 -11.90 -12.43
C PHE A 106 0.64 -12.33 -13.02
N SER A 107 1.35 -11.42 -13.67
CA SER A 107 2.68 -11.70 -14.22
C SER A 107 3.71 -11.80 -13.10
N TYR A 108 4.46 -12.90 -13.07
CA TYR A 108 5.63 -13.01 -12.21
C TYR A 108 6.71 -12.09 -12.74
N ASN A 109 7.19 -11.17 -11.89
CA ASN A 109 8.38 -10.37 -12.14
C ASN A 109 9.31 -10.57 -10.92
N PRO A 110 10.53 -11.09 -11.10
CA PRO A 110 11.45 -11.35 -9.99
C PRO A 110 11.91 -10.07 -9.26
N ASN A 111 11.78 -8.91 -9.92
CA ASN A 111 12.09 -7.60 -9.37
C ASN A 111 10.87 -6.93 -8.72
N GLN A 112 9.74 -7.63 -8.56
CA GLN A 112 8.56 -7.08 -7.88
C GLN A 112 8.11 -7.95 -6.70
N PHE A 113 8.05 -7.34 -5.53
CA PHE A 113 7.53 -7.96 -4.31
C PHE A 113 6.21 -7.29 -3.94
N THR A 114 5.12 -8.05 -3.94
CA THR A 114 3.82 -7.53 -3.50
C THR A 114 3.47 -8.11 -2.14
N PHE A 115 3.17 -7.22 -1.20
CA PHE A 115 2.74 -7.56 0.15
C PHE A 115 1.22 -7.42 0.24
N LEU A 116 0.58 -8.41 0.85
CA LEU A 116 -0.86 -8.47 1.05
C LEU A 116 -1.16 -8.51 2.55
N ALA A 117 -1.82 -7.47 3.05
CA ALA A 117 -2.42 -7.46 4.38
C ALA A 117 -3.84 -8.05 4.31
N SER A 118 -4.15 -9.01 5.19
CA SER A 118 -5.44 -9.69 5.25
C SER A 118 -5.99 -9.72 6.68
N VAL A 119 -7.29 -9.48 6.84
CA VAL A 119 -8.04 -9.69 8.08
C VAL A 119 -8.79 -11.01 7.95
N GLY A 120 -8.32 -12.05 8.65
CA GLY A 120 -8.71 -13.42 8.35
C GLY A 120 -8.38 -13.76 6.90
N GLU A 121 -9.36 -14.27 6.15
CA GLU A 121 -9.20 -14.59 4.72
C GLU A 121 -9.38 -13.40 3.77
N ILE A 122 -9.77 -12.23 4.28
CA ILE A 122 -10.18 -11.10 3.45
C ILE A 122 -9.02 -10.14 3.22
N ALA A 123 -8.72 -9.85 1.95
CA ALA A 123 -7.72 -8.87 1.56
C ALA A 123 -8.13 -7.46 2.04
N ALA A 124 -7.28 -6.84 2.86
CA ALA A 124 -7.54 -5.55 3.50
C ALA A 124 -6.60 -4.44 3.01
N GLY A 125 -5.39 -4.77 2.56
CA GLY A 125 -4.46 -3.79 2.01
C GLY A 125 -3.34 -4.41 1.20
N THR A 126 -2.68 -3.60 0.36
CA THR A 126 -1.55 -4.04 -0.45
C THR A 126 -0.45 -2.98 -0.50
N LEU A 127 0.77 -3.39 -0.79
CA LEU A 127 1.88 -2.54 -1.21
C LEU A 127 2.79 -3.35 -2.12
N THR A 128 3.23 -2.77 -3.24
CA THR A 128 4.20 -3.40 -4.15
C THR A 128 5.51 -2.64 -4.12
N LEU A 129 6.61 -3.36 -3.93
CA LEU A 129 7.99 -2.90 -4.06
C LEU A 129 8.54 -3.36 -5.42
N GLY A 130 8.91 -2.42 -6.28
CA GLY A 130 9.67 -2.67 -7.50
C GLY A 130 11.15 -2.36 -7.31
N ILE A 131 12.02 -3.29 -7.69
CA ILE A 131 13.47 -3.13 -7.68
C ILE A 131 13.92 -2.72 -9.07
N ASP A 132 14.81 -1.74 -9.14
CA ASP A 132 15.36 -1.28 -10.40
C ASP A 132 16.17 -2.37 -11.10
N SER A 133 16.01 -2.47 -12.42
CA SER A 133 16.64 -3.45 -13.28
C SER A 133 16.71 -2.90 -14.70
N ASP A 134 17.16 -3.70 -15.67
CA ASP A 134 17.18 -3.31 -17.08
C ASP A 134 15.76 -3.01 -17.63
N GLU A 135 14.71 -3.52 -16.99
CA GLU A 135 13.32 -3.21 -17.32
C GLU A 135 12.87 -1.82 -16.81
N GLY A 136 13.64 -1.19 -15.93
CA GLY A 136 13.31 0.06 -15.25
C GLY A 136 12.20 -0.07 -14.19
N LEU A 137 11.79 1.07 -13.66
CA LEU A 137 10.67 1.26 -12.73
C LEU A 137 9.42 1.71 -13.50
N LEU A 138 8.22 1.56 -12.92
CA LEU A 138 7.01 2.08 -13.57
C LEU A 138 7.11 3.60 -13.74
N ALA A 139 7.58 4.32 -12.73
CA ALA A 139 7.79 5.76 -12.80
C ALA A 139 8.75 6.21 -13.92
N ASP A 140 9.59 5.35 -14.50
CA ASP A 140 10.45 5.74 -15.64
C ASP A 140 9.65 6.19 -16.85
N GLU A 141 8.48 5.60 -17.10
CA GLU A 141 7.62 5.97 -18.24
C GLU A 141 7.35 7.49 -18.28
N LEU A 142 7.20 8.10 -17.11
CA LEU A 142 6.97 9.53 -16.98
C LEU A 142 8.17 10.31 -16.49
N TYR A 143 9.07 9.75 -15.69
CA TYR A 143 10.09 10.50 -14.96
C TYR A 143 11.49 9.89 -15.07
N HIS A 144 11.78 9.24 -16.20
CA HIS A 144 13.07 8.62 -16.47
C HIS A 144 14.24 9.55 -16.20
N GLN A 145 14.15 10.82 -16.63
CA GLN A 145 15.24 11.77 -16.49
C GLN A 145 15.52 12.11 -15.03
N GLU A 146 14.47 12.34 -14.24
CA GLU A 146 14.57 12.64 -12.82
C GLU A 146 15.17 11.47 -12.03
N ILE A 147 14.72 10.24 -12.29
CA ILE A 147 15.21 9.04 -11.61
C ILE A 147 16.65 8.71 -12.04
N ASN A 148 16.99 8.89 -13.32
CA ASN A 148 18.34 8.67 -13.83
C ASN A 148 19.39 9.56 -13.18
N ASN A 149 19.03 10.75 -12.68
CA ASN A 149 19.99 11.58 -11.95
C ASN A 149 20.51 10.85 -10.70
N PHE A 150 19.63 10.15 -9.97
CA PHE A 150 20.02 9.34 -8.81
C PHE A 150 20.83 8.11 -9.24
N ARG A 151 20.42 7.41 -10.32
CA ARG A 151 21.17 6.27 -10.85
C ARG A 151 22.62 6.66 -11.22
N LYS A 152 22.80 7.81 -11.87
CA LYS A 152 24.11 8.35 -12.26
C LYS A 152 24.99 8.71 -11.06
N GLU A 153 24.38 9.06 -9.93
CA GLU A 153 25.08 9.26 -8.65
C GLU A 153 25.45 7.93 -7.96
N GLY A 154 25.15 6.78 -8.57
CA GLY A 154 25.41 5.46 -7.99
C GLY A 154 24.39 5.05 -6.94
N ARG A 155 23.25 5.76 -6.84
CA ARG A 155 22.14 5.39 -5.95
C ARG A 155 21.46 4.12 -6.46
N LYS A 156 21.00 3.29 -5.53
CA LYS A 156 20.21 2.09 -5.81
C LYS A 156 18.75 2.40 -5.58
N VAL A 157 18.00 2.56 -6.67
CA VAL A 157 16.64 3.08 -6.64
C VAL A 157 15.62 1.94 -6.60
N CYS A 158 14.48 2.17 -5.96
CA CYS A 158 13.34 1.27 -5.92
C CYS A 158 12.05 2.08 -6.00
N GLU A 159 10.95 1.42 -6.35
CA GLU A 159 9.64 2.05 -6.44
C GLU A 159 8.64 1.41 -5.47
N LEU A 160 7.85 2.25 -4.80
CA LEU A 160 6.64 1.82 -4.11
C LEU A 160 5.41 2.13 -4.96
N SER A 161 4.61 1.11 -5.24
CA SER A 161 3.38 1.23 -6.03
C SER A 161 2.25 0.39 -5.43
N LYS A 162 1.04 0.52 -5.99
CA LYS A 162 -0.14 -0.31 -5.63
C LYS A 162 -0.44 -0.31 -4.11
N LEU A 163 -0.18 0.81 -3.44
CA LEU A 163 -0.55 1.01 -2.04
C LEU A 163 -2.04 1.32 -1.95
N VAL A 164 -2.82 0.34 -1.48
CA VAL A 164 -4.26 0.53 -1.20
C VAL A 164 -4.63 -0.08 0.13
N ILE A 165 -5.57 0.55 0.84
CA ILE A 165 -6.23 0.01 2.03
C ILE A 165 -7.72 0.06 1.75
N ASP A 166 -8.42 -1.04 2.03
CA ASP A 166 -9.88 -1.08 1.95
C ASP A 166 -10.50 -0.22 3.07
N PRO A 167 -11.33 0.78 2.72
CA PRO A 167 -12.01 1.62 3.70
C PRO A 167 -12.80 0.85 4.76
N GLN A 168 -13.29 -0.36 4.47
CA GLN A 168 -14.03 -1.17 5.44
C GLN A 168 -13.18 -1.60 6.64
N TYR A 169 -11.85 -1.61 6.50
CA TYR A 169 -10.89 -1.89 7.58
C TYR A 169 -10.17 -0.62 8.06
N SER A 170 -10.66 0.56 7.68
CA SER A 170 -9.96 1.84 7.86
C SER A 170 -10.31 2.62 9.13
N SER A 171 -10.55 1.94 10.27
CA SER A 171 -10.50 2.69 11.53
C SER A 171 -9.14 3.41 11.62
N LYS A 172 -9.14 4.67 12.07
CA LYS A 172 -7.99 5.58 11.88
C LYS A 172 -6.68 5.02 12.45
N CYS A 173 -6.74 4.28 13.55
CA CYS A 173 -5.58 3.62 14.14
C CYS A 173 -5.17 2.36 13.36
N ARG A 174 -6.11 1.45 13.03
CA ARG A 174 -5.77 0.19 12.33
C ARG A 174 -5.26 0.39 10.90
N SER A 175 -5.82 1.35 10.17
CA SER A 175 -5.31 1.68 8.83
C SER A 175 -3.87 2.19 8.88
N LYS A 176 -3.53 3.04 9.86
CA LYS A 176 -2.17 3.54 10.04
C LYS A 176 -1.20 2.43 10.43
N GLU A 177 -1.57 1.55 11.36
CA GLU A 177 -0.77 0.38 11.75
C GLU A 177 -0.49 -0.50 10.53
N MET A 178 -1.53 -0.84 9.76
CA MET A 178 -1.38 -1.66 8.56
C MET A 178 -0.46 -1.02 7.52
N ILE A 179 -0.62 0.28 7.24
CA ILE A 179 0.24 1.01 6.31
C ILE A 179 1.69 1.05 6.82
N ALA A 180 1.88 1.33 8.11
CA ALA A 180 3.21 1.40 8.72
C ALA A 180 3.94 0.05 8.62
N LEU A 181 3.25 -1.06 8.86
CA LEU A 181 3.85 -2.40 8.79
C LEU A 181 4.08 -2.86 7.35
N LEU A 182 3.15 -2.59 6.42
CA LEU A 182 3.40 -2.82 4.98
C LEU A 182 4.63 -2.05 4.51
N PHE A 183 4.72 -0.77 4.87
CA PHE A 183 5.85 0.09 4.53
C PHE A 183 7.15 -0.38 5.17
N GLN A 184 7.13 -0.76 6.45
CA GLN A 184 8.32 -1.27 7.14
C GLN A 184 8.84 -2.56 6.50
N ILE A 185 7.96 -3.49 6.12
CA ILE A 185 8.37 -4.70 5.38
C ILE A 185 9.03 -4.31 4.06
N ALA A 186 8.40 -3.43 3.27
CA ALA A 186 8.98 -2.98 2.01
C ALA A 186 10.34 -2.31 2.21
N TYR A 187 10.49 -1.48 3.25
CA TYR A 187 11.77 -0.89 3.64
C TYR A 187 12.82 -1.96 3.98
N ILE A 188 12.48 -2.98 4.77
CA ILE A 188 13.43 -4.05 5.12
C ILE A 188 13.88 -4.80 3.87
N TYR A 189 12.95 -5.16 2.97
CA TYR A 189 13.31 -5.81 1.70
C TYR A 189 14.25 -4.92 0.87
N ALA A 190 13.87 -3.67 0.65
CA ALA A 190 14.66 -2.76 -0.17
C ALA A 190 16.05 -2.49 0.42
N HIS A 191 16.12 -2.09 1.70
CA HIS A 191 17.37 -1.70 2.34
C HIS A 191 18.25 -2.91 2.69
N SER A 192 17.69 -3.94 3.33
CA SER A 192 18.49 -5.05 3.87
C SER A 192 18.82 -6.12 2.84
N ILE A 193 17.91 -6.39 1.89
CA ILE A 193 18.10 -7.44 0.87
C ILE A 193 18.66 -6.82 -0.42
N CYS A 194 17.95 -5.85 -0.99
CA CYS A 194 18.29 -5.26 -2.29
C CYS A 194 19.38 -4.17 -2.21
N LYS A 195 19.75 -3.76 -0.98
CA LYS A 195 20.72 -2.67 -0.72
C LYS A 195 20.32 -1.35 -1.36
N ALA A 196 19.02 -1.13 -1.55
CA ALA A 196 18.48 0.11 -2.07
C ALA A 196 18.81 1.29 -1.14
N THR A 197 18.91 2.47 -1.72
CA THR A 197 19.19 3.73 -1.02
C THR A 197 18.02 4.70 -1.11
N ASP A 198 17.14 4.55 -2.10
CA ASP A 198 16.11 5.52 -2.42
C ASP A 198 14.79 4.85 -2.84
N PHE A 199 13.68 5.34 -2.30
CA PHE A 199 12.34 5.06 -2.79
C PHE A 199 11.81 6.18 -3.68
N PHE A 200 11.17 5.77 -4.76
CA PHE A 200 10.31 6.61 -5.58
C PHE A 200 8.87 6.11 -5.50
N CYS A 201 7.93 7.02 -5.68
CA CYS A 201 6.56 6.64 -5.98
C CYS A 201 5.91 7.68 -6.88
N GLU A 202 5.13 7.18 -7.82
CA GLU A 202 4.24 7.98 -8.64
C GLU A 202 2.86 8.01 -7.98
N VAL A 203 2.37 9.22 -7.68
CA VAL A 203 1.07 9.39 -7.03
C VAL A 203 0.23 10.46 -7.71
N ASN A 204 -1.09 10.37 -7.56
CA ASN A 204 -1.94 11.50 -7.91
C ASN A 204 -1.59 12.72 -7.03
N PRO A 205 -1.50 13.95 -7.57
CA PRO A 205 -1.13 15.15 -6.81
C PRO A 205 -1.88 15.36 -5.49
N ARG A 206 -3.14 14.91 -5.39
CA ARG A 206 -3.92 14.97 -4.13
C ARG A 206 -3.31 14.16 -2.98
N HIS A 207 -2.43 13.20 -3.27
CA HIS A 207 -1.75 12.35 -2.28
C HIS A 207 -0.33 12.81 -1.95
N ALA A 208 0.20 13.84 -2.62
CA ALA A 208 1.56 14.32 -2.37
C ALA A 208 1.76 14.79 -0.91
N GLU A 209 0.85 15.61 -0.40
CA GLU A 209 0.96 16.13 0.97
C GLU A 209 0.73 15.04 2.04
N PRO A 210 -0.28 14.15 1.94
CA PRO A 210 -0.36 12.98 2.81
C PRO A 210 0.90 12.12 2.80
N GLN A 211 1.48 11.82 1.63
CA GLN A 211 2.71 11.03 1.51
C GLN A 211 3.89 11.71 2.22
N LYS A 212 4.02 13.02 2.06
CA LYS A 212 5.02 13.82 2.78
C LYS A 212 4.83 13.75 4.29
N ARG A 213 3.61 13.97 4.79
CA ARG A 213 3.34 14.00 6.25
C ARG A 213 3.46 12.62 6.91
N MET A 214 3.08 11.56 6.21
CA MET A 214 3.07 10.19 6.74
C MET A 214 4.43 9.51 6.67
N PHE A 215 5.16 9.67 5.56
CA PHE A 215 6.41 8.95 5.29
C PHE A 215 7.63 9.87 5.25
N GLY A 216 7.47 11.16 4.95
CA GLY A 216 8.59 12.08 4.70
C GLY A 216 8.98 12.20 3.22
N PHE A 217 8.17 11.70 2.29
CA PHE A 217 8.40 11.87 0.85
C PHE A 217 8.52 13.35 0.46
N ARG A 218 9.39 13.63 -0.52
CA ARG A 218 9.55 14.95 -1.14
C ARG A 218 9.14 14.88 -2.60
N LYS A 219 8.37 15.86 -3.06
CA LYS A 219 8.04 16.01 -4.47
C LYS A 219 9.28 16.45 -5.24
N ILE A 220 9.60 15.75 -6.33
CA ILE A 220 10.76 16.05 -7.20
C ILE A 220 10.40 16.12 -8.69
N GLY A 221 9.24 15.59 -9.11
CA GLY A 221 8.77 15.69 -10.49
C GLY A 221 7.68 16.75 -10.66
N GLU A 222 7.53 17.25 -11.88
CA GLU A 222 6.37 18.05 -12.27
C GLU A 222 5.10 17.19 -12.37
N VAL A 223 3.94 17.83 -12.55
CA VAL A 223 2.70 17.07 -12.76
C VAL A 223 2.64 16.63 -14.21
N ARG A 224 2.50 15.33 -14.45
CA ARG A 224 2.33 14.72 -15.79
C ARG A 224 1.07 13.85 -15.82
N THR A 225 0.53 13.55 -17.00
CA THR A 225 -0.58 12.60 -17.13
C THR A 225 -0.03 11.18 -17.22
N CYS A 226 -0.38 10.32 -16.26
CA CYS A 226 -0.01 8.91 -16.28
C CYS A 226 -0.92 8.14 -17.24
N PRO A 227 -0.39 7.53 -18.31
CA PRO A 227 -1.19 6.79 -19.28
C PRO A 227 -1.77 5.49 -18.68
N ARG A 228 -1.08 4.86 -17.72
CA ARG A 228 -1.51 3.59 -17.10
C ARG A 228 -2.85 3.66 -16.38
N VAL A 229 -3.16 4.82 -15.81
CA VAL A 229 -4.38 5.06 -15.02
C VAL A 229 -5.21 6.23 -15.55
N ASN A 230 -4.75 6.86 -16.65
CA ASN A 230 -5.33 8.04 -17.26
C ASN A 230 -5.65 9.17 -16.26
N ALA A 231 -4.66 9.54 -15.42
CA ALA A 231 -4.84 10.54 -14.38
C ALA A 231 -3.58 11.39 -14.15
N PRO A 232 -3.70 12.60 -13.57
CA PRO A 232 -2.53 13.39 -13.16
C PRO A 232 -1.69 12.62 -12.15
N ALA A 233 -0.38 12.69 -12.32
CA ALA A 233 0.63 12.05 -11.50
C ALA A 233 1.76 13.03 -11.16
N VAL A 234 2.47 12.75 -10.08
CA VAL A 234 3.67 13.48 -9.66
C VAL A 234 4.67 12.50 -9.04
N LEU A 235 5.96 12.70 -9.31
CA LEU A 235 7.03 11.90 -8.72
C LEU A 235 7.41 12.38 -7.32
N LEU A 236 7.44 11.45 -6.38
CA LEU A 236 7.99 11.65 -5.05
C LEU A 236 9.25 10.81 -4.82
N HIS A 237 10.11 11.28 -3.92
CA HIS A 237 11.37 10.67 -3.52
C HIS A 237 11.52 10.59 -2.00
N LEU A 238 12.10 9.51 -1.49
CA LEU A 238 12.41 9.29 -0.08
C LEU A 238 13.76 8.58 0.08
N ASP A 239 14.64 9.16 0.87
CA ASP A 239 15.96 8.59 1.20
C ASP A 239 15.81 7.53 2.30
N LEU A 240 16.34 6.33 2.07
CA LEU A 240 16.19 5.21 3.03
C LEU A 240 17.05 5.38 4.30
N GLY A 241 18.09 6.21 4.26
CA GLY A 241 18.84 6.63 5.45
C GLY A 241 18.00 7.51 6.38
N PHE A 242 17.12 8.35 5.83
CA PHE A 242 16.11 9.06 6.63
C PHE A 242 15.11 8.09 7.26
N VAL A 243 14.57 7.13 6.47
CA VAL A 243 13.65 6.10 6.97
C VAL A 243 14.27 5.33 8.14
N LYS A 244 15.54 4.93 8.02
CA LYS A 244 16.27 4.26 9.09
C LYS A 244 16.29 5.08 10.38
N LYS A 245 16.70 6.36 10.29
CA LYS A 245 16.77 7.26 11.46
C LYS A 245 15.41 7.42 12.15
N GLN A 246 14.34 7.51 11.35
CA GLN A 246 12.98 7.64 11.88
C GLN A 246 12.52 6.37 12.59
N ILE A 247 12.77 5.19 12.02
CA ILE A 247 12.46 3.90 12.65
C ILE A 247 13.27 3.74 13.96
N ASP A 248 14.58 3.98 13.92
CA ASP A 248 15.45 3.87 15.10
C ASP A 248 14.98 4.79 16.25
N SER A 249 14.43 5.96 15.93
CA SER A 249 14.05 6.97 16.93
C SER A 249 12.62 6.83 17.43
N LEU A 250 11.69 6.38 16.58
CA LEU A 250 10.25 6.48 16.84
C LEU A 250 9.54 5.13 16.92
N ALA A 251 10.08 4.03 16.38
CA ALA A 251 9.36 2.76 16.35
C ALA A 251 8.92 2.32 17.77
N GLY A 252 7.67 1.87 17.88
CA GLY A 252 7.05 1.47 19.15
C GLY A 252 6.61 2.62 20.06
N SER A 253 6.85 3.88 19.70
CA SER A 253 6.48 5.05 20.53
C SER A 253 5.05 5.55 20.31
N HIS A 254 4.21 4.86 19.52
CA HIS A 254 2.86 5.32 19.25
C HIS A 254 2.05 5.46 20.55
N ASN A 255 1.44 6.63 20.72
CA ASN A 255 0.49 6.90 21.79
C ASN A 255 -0.86 7.17 21.16
N LYS A 256 -1.91 6.52 21.66
CA LYS A 256 -3.30 6.65 21.14
C LYS A 256 -3.82 8.10 21.16
N ASN A 257 -3.16 9.01 21.89
CA ASN A 257 -3.56 10.41 22.05
C ASN A 257 -2.76 11.41 21.18
N THR A 258 -1.78 10.98 20.38
CA THR A 258 -1.00 11.92 19.56
C THR A 258 -1.68 12.22 18.23
N LYS A 259 -1.71 13.50 17.86
CA LYS A 259 -2.17 13.96 16.52
C LYS A 259 -1.12 13.72 15.42
N ASP A 260 -0.06 12.97 15.72
CA ASP A 260 1.03 12.75 14.78
C ASP A 260 0.53 11.99 13.54
N GLN A 261 0.89 12.49 12.37
CA GLN A 261 0.55 11.91 11.09
C GLN A 261 1.62 10.93 10.60
N SER A 262 2.79 10.95 11.21
CA SER A 262 3.89 10.02 10.96
C SER A 262 3.46 8.58 11.17
N LEU A 263 3.94 7.69 10.29
CA LEU A 263 3.76 6.25 10.42
C LEU A 263 4.80 5.59 11.34
N TYR A 264 5.96 6.22 11.52
CA TYR A 264 7.11 5.63 12.21
C TYR A 264 6.83 5.19 13.65
N PRO A 265 5.99 5.88 14.46
CA PRO A 265 5.61 5.41 15.79
C PRO A 265 4.91 4.03 15.81
N TYR A 266 4.25 3.67 14.72
CA TYR A 266 3.54 2.41 14.55
C TYR A 266 4.42 1.29 13.96
N CYS A 267 5.67 1.60 13.57
CA CYS A 267 6.65 0.58 13.20
C CYS A 267 7.08 -0.22 14.43
N ILE A 268 7.54 -1.45 14.21
CA ILE A 268 8.06 -2.35 15.24
C ILE A 268 9.56 -2.10 15.41
N SER A 269 10.02 -1.80 16.62
CA SER A 269 11.44 -1.49 16.89
C SER A 269 12.35 -2.71 16.69
N HIS A 270 11.84 -3.90 17.02
CA HIS A 270 12.52 -5.18 16.85
C HIS A 270 11.67 -6.05 15.95
N TRP A 271 12.03 -6.13 14.68
CA TRP A 271 11.32 -6.99 13.74
C TRP A 271 11.44 -8.44 14.25
N PRO A 272 10.33 -9.18 14.45
CA PRO A 272 10.41 -10.55 14.91
C PRO A 272 11.24 -11.37 13.91
N ASP A 273 12.17 -12.19 14.42
CA ASP A 273 13.09 -13.05 13.64
C ASP A 273 12.40 -14.14 12.80
N GLN A 274 11.09 -14.01 12.52
CA GLN A 274 10.40 -14.80 11.53
C GLN A 274 11.00 -14.49 10.17
N ARG A 275 11.78 -15.47 9.69
CA ARG A 275 12.62 -15.42 8.50
C ARG A 275 11.96 -14.58 7.41
N ILE A 276 12.58 -13.43 7.12
CA ILE A 276 12.45 -12.82 5.82
C ILE A 276 13.24 -13.73 4.87
N GLU A 277 12.63 -14.86 4.51
CA GLU A 277 13.23 -15.83 3.61
C GLU A 277 13.51 -15.12 2.30
N ASN A 278 14.76 -15.21 1.86
CA ASN A 278 15.20 -14.61 0.63
C ASN A 278 14.34 -15.20 -0.51
N PRO A 279 13.54 -14.41 -1.25
CA PRO A 279 12.59 -14.93 -2.24
C PRO A 279 13.28 -15.67 -3.42
N GLY A 280 14.62 -15.66 -3.48
CA GLY A 280 15.43 -16.46 -4.39
C GLY A 280 15.71 -17.91 -3.98
N GLN A 281 15.12 -18.43 -2.89
CA GLN A 281 15.45 -19.76 -2.36
C GLN A 281 14.72 -20.96 -3.01
N HIS A 282 14.04 -20.81 -4.15
CA HIS A 282 13.65 -21.97 -4.99
C HIS A 282 13.44 -21.59 -6.47
N PRO A 283 14.17 -22.19 -7.46
CA PRO A 283 15.52 -22.79 -7.47
C PRO A 283 16.37 -22.35 -8.73
N PRO A 284 17.56 -22.92 -9.06
CA PRO A 284 18.74 -23.28 -8.28
C PRO A 284 19.88 -22.29 -8.56
N ASN A 285 20.32 -21.49 -7.59
CA ASN A 285 21.73 -21.14 -7.49
C ASN A 285 22.03 -20.64 -6.09
N GLN A 286 22.88 -21.40 -5.42
CA GLN A 286 23.40 -21.09 -4.10
C GLN A 286 24.21 -19.80 -4.18
N HIS A 287 23.91 -18.86 -3.29
CA HIS A 287 24.83 -18.08 -2.47
C HIS A 287 24.12 -16.81 -1.98
N LEU A 288 24.58 -16.27 -0.85
CA LEU A 288 24.12 -15.06 -0.13
C LEU A 288 23.18 -15.32 1.07
N ILE A 289 23.72 -16.04 2.06
CA ILE A 289 23.30 -15.98 3.47
C ILE A 289 24.39 -15.24 4.25
N SER A 290 24.13 -14.00 4.68
CA SER A 290 24.80 -13.34 5.84
C SER A 290 24.42 -11.86 5.98
N ALA A 291 23.18 -11.53 6.36
CA ALA A 291 22.83 -10.12 6.66
C ALA A 291 22.02 -9.89 7.96
N PHE A 292 21.65 -10.94 8.71
CA PHE A 292 20.87 -10.78 9.95
C PHE A 292 21.66 -11.06 11.24
N GLN A 293 22.90 -11.55 11.19
CA GLN A 293 23.65 -11.99 12.38
C GLN A 293 24.72 -11.01 12.89
N ALA A 294 24.83 -9.80 12.36
CA ALA A 294 25.83 -8.83 12.81
C ALA A 294 25.16 -7.58 13.36
N ARG A 295 24.69 -7.66 14.61
CA ARG A 295 24.55 -6.56 15.61
C ARG A 295 23.90 -7.10 16.88
N ASN A 296 24.68 -7.90 17.62
CA ASN A 296 24.82 -7.69 19.07
C ASN A 296 26.05 -6.81 19.25
#